data_AF-A0A5M8Q684-F1
#
_entry.id   AF-A0A5M8Q684-F1
#
_cell.length_a   1.000
_cell.length_b   1.000
_cell.length_c   1.000
_cell.angle_alpha   90.00
_cell.angle_beta   90.00
_cell.angle_gamma   90.00
#
_symmetry.space_group_name_H-M   'P 1'
#
loop_
_entity.id
_entity.type
_entity.pdbx_description
1 polymer ?
#
loop_
_entity_poly.entity_id
_entity_poly.type
_entity_poly.pdbx_seq_one_letter_code
_entity_poly.pdbx_strand_id
1 'polypeptide(L)'
;MELNEETTQRLQNLLEVLENHMPEASDTVPVILEALAETKQVLGQLVQATAETHPSYSRLEFLSKMLDLSKEEVENGGVEDGLWFGRSVLTFLLNGTSAGTVPVASDKYN
;
A
#
# COMPACT_ATOMS: atom_id res chain seq x y z
N MET A 1 9.57 -2.63 12.55
CA MET A 1 10.26 -2.83 11.27
C MET A 1 10.62 -1.45 10.76
N GLU A 2 11.90 -1.13 10.66
CA GLU A 2 12.35 0.11 10.03
C GLU A 2 12.59 -0.17 8.55
N LEU A 3 11.99 0.63 7.68
CA LEU A 3 12.26 0.57 6.24
C LEU A 3 13.59 1.27 5.99
N ASN A 4 14.41 0.73 5.10
CA ASN A 4 15.59 1.47 4.66
C ASN A 4 15.17 2.63 3.73
N GLU A 5 16.08 3.59 3.56
CA GLU A 5 15.84 4.80 2.75
C GLU A 5 15.46 4.47 1.30
N GLU A 6 16.14 3.49 0.70
CA GLU A 6 15.86 3.03 -0.67
C GLU A 6 14.44 2.48 -0.84
N THR A 7 14.00 1.63 0.09
CA THR A 7 12.64 1.05 0.08
C THR A 7 11.60 2.14 0.31
N THR A 8 11.89 3.08 1.20
CA THR A 8 11.01 4.22 1.48
C THR A 8 10.83 5.09 0.25
N GLN A 9 11.93 5.45 -0.43
CA GLN A 9 11.88 6.23 -1.66
C GLN A 9 11.14 5.48 -2.77
N ARG A 10 11.36 4.17 -2.92
CA ARG A 10 10.66 3.35 -3.91
C ARG A 10 9.15 3.33 -3.66
N LEU A 11 8.72 3.14 -2.41
CA LEU A 11 7.31 3.17 -2.03
C LEU A 11 6.69 4.56 -2.23
N GLN A 12 7.42 5.64 -1.99
CA GLN A 12 6.97 7.01 -2.27
C GLN A 12 6.75 7.24 -3.77
N ASN A 13 7.69 6.79 -4.62
CA ASN A 13 7.56 6.91 -6.06
C ASN A 13 6.35 6.12 -6.58
N LEU A 14 6.12 4.91 -6.05
CA LEU A 14 4.94 4.11 -6.40
C LEU A 14 3.65 4.78 -5.95
N LEU A 15 3.65 5.44 -4.79
CA LEU A 15 2.48 6.18 -4.29
C LEU A 15 2.18 7.36 -5.21
N GLU A 16 3.20 8.12 -5.57
CA GLU A 16 3.08 9.25 -6.51
C GLU A 16 2.57 8.78 -7.88
N VAL A 17 3.04 7.63 -8.38
CA VAL A 17 2.48 7.01 -9.60
C VAL A 17 0.99 6.77 -9.41
N LEU A 18 0.57 6.07 -8.36
CA LEU A 18 -0.85 5.80 -8.15
C LEU A 18 -1.68 7.07 -7.95
N GLU A 19 -1.17 8.12 -7.30
CA GLU A 19 -1.86 9.40 -7.06
C GLU A 19 -2.06 10.23 -8.34
N ASN A 20 -1.07 10.22 -9.23
CA ASN A 20 -1.12 10.97 -10.49
C ASN A 20 -2.01 10.34 -11.57
N HIS A 21 -2.45 9.10 -11.38
CA HIS A 21 -3.32 8.42 -12.34
C HIS A 21 -4.79 8.64 -11.99
N MET A 22 -5.54 9.21 -12.94
CA MET A 22 -6.99 9.39 -12.86
C MET A 22 -7.70 8.18 -13.51
N PRO A 23 -8.78 7.65 -12.90
CA PRO A 23 -9.52 6.50 -13.43
C PRO A 23 -10.08 6.71 -14.85
N GLU A 24 -10.27 7.96 -15.26
CA GLU A 24 -10.91 8.35 -16.52
C GLU A 24 -9.96 8.30 -17.74
N ALA A 25 -8.65 8.19 -17.51
CA ALA A 25 -7.67 8.13 -18.59
C ALA A 25 -7.48 6.68 -19.07
N SER A 26 -7.84 6.42 -20.32
CA SER A 26 -7.97 5.07 -20.91
C SER A 26 -6.67 4.26 -20.97
N ASP A 27 -5.50 4.89 -20.84
CA ASP A 27 -4.19 4.26 -20.89
C ASP A 27 -3.54 4.03 -19.51
N THR A 28 -4.29 4.24 -18.42
CA THR A 28 -3.74 4.20 -17.05
C THR A 28 -3.67 2.81 -16.43
N VAL A 29 -4.52 1.88 -16.87
CA VAL A 29 -4.63 0.53 -16.30
C VAL A 29 -3.30 -0.24 -16.31
N PRO A 30 -2.53 -0.29 -17.41
CA PRO A 30 -1.24 -1.00 -17.41
C PRO A 30 -0.24 -0.44 -16.39
N VAL A 31 -0.19 0.90 -16.26
CA VAL A 31 0.73 1.57 -15.33
C VAL A 31 0.33 1.31 -13.87
N ILE A 32 -0.98 1.32 -13.59
CA ILE A 32 -1.49 0.99 -12.26
C ILE A 32 -1.14 -0.45 -11.90
N LEU A 33 -1.37 -1.40 -12.80
CA LEU A 33 -1.05 -2.81 -12.58
C LEU A 33 0.45 -3.03 -12.36
N GLU A 34 1.31 -2.32 -13.10
CA GLU A 34 2.76 -2.35 -12.91
C GLU A 34 3.15 -1.82 -11.52
N ALA A 35 2.61 -0.68 -11.10
CA ALA A 35 2.86 -0.12 -9.78
C ALA A 35 2.39 -1.03 -8.64
N LEU A 36 1.24 -1.71 -8.80
CA LEU A 36 0.74 -2.70 -7.84
C LEU A 36 1.65 -3.93 -7.79
N ALA A 37 2.13 -4.41 -8.93
CA ALA A 37 3.06 -5.54 -9.01
C ALA A 37 4.41 -5.19 -8.35
N GLU A 38 4.94 -4.00 -8.56
CA GLU A 38 6.15 -3.52 -7.90
C GLU A 38 5.95 -3.40 -6.38
N THR A 39 4.82 -2.85 -5.95
CA THR A 39 4.47 -2.77 -4.52
C THR A 39 4.44 -4.15 -3.90
N LYS A 40 3.87 -5.14 -4.60
CA LYS A 40 3.84 -6.53 -4.16
C LYS A 40 5.23 -7.13 -4.02
N GLN A 41 6.14 -6.83 -4.94
CA GLN A 41 7.54 -7.28 -4.83
C GLN A 41 8.23 -6.72 -3.60
N VAL A 42 8.10 -5.41 -3.35
CA VAL A 42 8.64 -4.76 -2.15
C VAL A 42 8.07 -5.42 -0.90
N LEU A 43 6.77 -5.65 -0.87
CA LEU A 43 6.10 -6.27 0.25
C LEU A 43 6.53 -7.72 0.49
N GLY A 44 6.77 -8.48 -0.58
CA GLY A 44 7.34 -9.83 -0.51
C GLY A 44 8.74 -9.85 0.09
N GLN A 45 9.59 -8.86 -0.24
CA GLN A 45 10.90 -8.71 0.38
C GLN A 45 10.78 -8.41 1.88
N LEU A 46 9.83 -7.55 2.27
CA LEU A 46 9.58 -7.23 3.68
C LEU A 46 9.07 -8.44 4.47
N VAL A 47 8.19 -9.25 3.88
CA VAL A 47 7.72 -10.51 4.48
C VAL A 47 8.89 -11.47 4.68
N GLN A 48 9.74 -11.67 3.67
CA GLN A 48 10.90 -12.57 3.77
C GLN A 48 11.92 -12.11 4.82
N ALA A 49 12.08 -10.79 4.98
CA ALA A 49 12.95 -10.20 5.99
C ALA A 49 12.33 -10.19 7.41
N THR A 50 11.03 -10.46 7.54
CA THR A 50 10.31 -10.44 8.80
C THR A 50 10.08 -11.87 9.30
N ALA A 51 10.55 -12.19 10.51
CA ALA A 51 10.27 -13.48 11.12
C ALA A 51 8.75 -13.70 11.31
N GLU A 52 8.26 -14.91 11.06
CA GLU A 52 6.82 -15.26 11.20
C GLU A 52 6.25 -14.95 12.59
N THR A 53 7.10 -15.02 13.62
CA THR A 53 6.74 -14.72 15.01
C THR A 53 6.69 -13.22 15.32
N HIS A 54 7.15 -12.37 14.42
CA HIS A 54 7.16 -10.93 14.60
C HIS A 54 5.75 -10.35 14.37
N PRO A 55 5.24 -9.44 15.22
CA PRO A 55 3.87 -8.90 15.10
C PRO A 55 3.55 -8.25 13.75
N SER A 56 4.57 -7.77 13.04
CA SER A 56 4.41 -7.18 11.70
C SER A 56 4.19 -8.21 10.60
N TYR A 57 4.52 -9.49 10.79
CA TYR A 57 4.41 -10.52 9.74
C TYR A 57 2.97 -10.68 9.26
N SER A 58 2.02 -10.95 10.16
CA SER A 58 0.60 -11.09 9.81
C SER A 58 0.02 -9.82 9.18
N ARG A 59 0.55 -8.64 9.56
CA ARG A 59 0.16 -7.38 8.94
C ARG A 59 0.68 -7.27 7.51
N LEU A 60 1.92 -7.65 7.26
CA LEU A 60 2.47 -7.70 5.91
C LEU A 60 1.71 -8.71 5.05
N GLU A 61 1.38 -9.89 5.56
CA GLU A 61 0.52 -10.84 4.84
C GLU A 61 -0.86 -10.25 4.51
N PHE A 62 -1.47 -9.52 5.44
CA PHE A 62 -2.74 -8.84 5.20
C PHE A 62 -2.63 -7.78 4.10
N LEU A 63 -1.62 -6.92 4.15
CA LEU A 63 -1.36 -5.91 3.11
C LEU A 63 -1.06 -6.56 1.75
N SER A 64 -0.41 -7.73 1.77
CA SER A 64 -0.18 -8.54 0.58
C SER A 64 -1.48 -8.96 -0.09
N LYS A 65 -2.45 -9.45 0.70
CA LYS A 65 -3.77 -9.84 0.18
C LYS A 65 -4.58 -8.64 -0.29
N MET A 66 -4.47 -7.50 0.38
CA MET A 66 -5.11 -6.25 -0.06
C MET A 66 -4.59 -5.79 -1.43
N LEU A 67 -3.29 -5.96 -1.71
CA LEU A 67 -2.73 -5.69 -3.04
C LEU A 67 -3.26 -6.65 -4.11
N ASP A 68 -3.50 -7.92 -3.77
CA ASP A 68 -4.09 -8.87 -4.71
C ASP A 68 -5.52 -8.47 -5.06
N LEU A 69 -6.31 -8.05 -4.06
CA LEU A 69 -7.66 -7.52 -4.27
C LEU A 69 -7.64 -6.23 -5.09
N SER A 70 -6.74 -5.30 -4.76
CA SER A 70 -6.53 -4.07 -5.54
C SER A 70 -6.28 -4.37 -7.01
N LYS A 71 -5.41 -5.34 -7.29
CA LYS A 71 -5.10 -5.76 -8.66
C LYS A 71 -6.31 -6.38 -9.35
N GLU A 72 -7.02 -7.28 -8.67
CA GLU A 72 -8.22 -7.93 -9.20
C GLU A 72 -9.32 -6.90 -9.54
N GLU A 73 -9.53 -5.91 -8.69
CA GLU A 73 -10.47 -4.81 -8.95
C GLU A 73 -10.08 -4.03 -10.22
N VAL A 74 -8.81 -3.65 -10.38
CA VAL A 74 -8.33 -2.96 -11.59
C VAL A 74 -8.53 -3.83 -12.85
N GLU A 75 -8.20 -5.12 -12.78
CA GLU A 75 -8.37 -6.06 -13.90
C GLU A 75 -9.84 -6.26 -14.29
N ASN A 76 -10.77 -6.15 -13.33
CA ASN A 76 -12.21 -6.26 -13.54
C ASN A 76 -12.88 -4.92 -13.93
N GLY A 77 -12.11 -3.83 -14.04
CA GLY A 77 -12.60 -2.50 -14.42
C GLY A 77 -12.97 -1.59 -13.23
N GLY A 78 -12.83 -2.07 -12.00
CA GLY A 78 -12.92 -1.29 -10.76
C GLY A 78 -11.66 -0.47 -10.48
N VAL A 79 -11.28 0.42 -11.41
CA VAL A 79 -10.01 1.17 -11.34
C VAL A 79 -9.97 2.10 -10.12
N GLU A 80 -11.09 2.72 -9.75
CA GLU A 80 -11.16 3.63 -8.59
C GLU A 80 -10.93 2.89 -7.27
N ASP A 81 -11.65 1.78 -7.06
CA ASP A 81 -11.51 0.93 -5.88
C ASP A 81 -10.10 0.31 -5.81
N GLY A 82 -9.62 -0.19 -6.95
CA GLY A 82 -8.27 -0.70 -7.11
C GLY A 82 -7.20 0.32 -6.71
N LEU A 83 -7.29 1.55 -7.21
CA LEU A 83 -6.41 2.66 -6.83
C LEU A 83 -6.51 3.00 -5.34
N TRP A 84 -7.73 3.04 -4.79
CA TRP A 84 -7.96 3.32 -3.37
C TRP A 84 -7.28 2.29 -2.47
N PHE A 85 -7.42 0.99 -2.78
CA PHE A 85 -6.76 -0.08 -2.04
C PHE A 85 -5.23 0.00 -2.17
N GLY A 86 -4.71 0.19 -3.38
CA GLY A 86 -3.27 0.26 -3.66
C GLY A 86 -2.58 1.41 -2.92
N ARG A 87 -3.17 2.62 -3.00
CA ARG A 87 -2.70 3.80 -2.26
C ARG A 87 -2.73 3.56 -0.75
N SER A 88 -3.81 2.98 -0.24
CA SER A 88 -3.93 2.67 1.20
C SER A 88 -2.80 1.77 1.67
N VAL A 89 -2.45 0.71 0.92
CA VAL A 89 -1.34 -0.18 1.27
C VAL A 89 -0.01 0.57 1.31
N LEU A 90 0.28 1.38 0.29
CA LEU A 90 1.51 2.19 0.22
C LEU A 90 1.61 3.19 1.37
N THR A 91 0.52 3.92 1.66
CA THR A 91 0.45 4.85 2.80
C THR A 91 0.68 4.13 4.13
N PHE A 92 0.11 2.92 4.31
CA PHE A 92 0.33 2.13 5.52
C PHE A 92 1.78 1.65 5.69
N LEU A 93 2.46 1.33 4.59
CA LEU A 93 3.87 0.95 4.63
C LEU A 93 4.75 2.17 4.96
N LEU A 94 4.52 3.29 4.28
CA LEU A 94 5.31 4.52 4.40
C LEU A 94 5.18 5.21 5.76
N ASN A 95 3.97 5.30 6.30
CA ASN A 95 3.74 5.90 7.62
C ASN A 95 4.17 4.97 8.77
N GLY A 96 4.67 3.79 8.42
CA GLY A 96 4.96 2.71 9.33
C GLY A 96 3.70 2.19 10.02
N THR A 97 3.89 1.14 10.80
CA THR A 97 2.90 0.67 11.77
C THR A 97 2.73 1.65 12.94
N SER A 98 2.68 2.95 12.68
CA SER A 98 2.38 4.02 13.65
C SER A 98 0.88 4.02 13.97
N ALA A 99 0.37 2.85 14.37
CA ALA A 99 -0.77 2.77 15.29
C ALA A 99 -0.30 3.02 16.74
N GLY A 100 0.78 3.76 16.92
CA GLY A 100 1.08 4.53 18.11
C GLY A 100 1.07 5.99 17.67
N THR A 101 0.17 6.78 18.27
CA THR A 101 -0.01 8.23 18.09
C THR A 101 -0.66 8.73 16.81
N VAL A 102 -1.85 8.23 16.47
CA VAL A 102 -2.91 9.21 16.18
C VAL A 102 -3.48 9.58 17.54
N PRO A 103 -3.23 10.78 18.10
CA PRO A 103 -4.07 11.25 19.18
C PRO A 103 -5.47 11.33 18.58
N VAL A 104 -6.34 10.41 18.96
CA VAL A 104 -7.78 10.68 18.91
C VAL A 104 -7.90 11.93 19.75
N ALA A 105 -8.11 13.07 19.08
CA ALA A 105 -8.61 14.24 19.76
C ALA A 105 -9.89 13.74 20.42
N SER A 106 -9.83 13.48 21.73
CA SER A 106 -11.00 13.29 22.54
C SER A 106 -11.73 14.61 22.45
N ASP A 107 -12.56 14.76 21.43
CA ASP A 107 -13.60 15.77 21.41
C ASP A 107 -14.43 15.46 22.65
N LYS A 108 -14.09 16.20 23.70
CA LYS A 108 -14.90 16.36 24.88
C LYS A 108 -16.22 16.91 24.36
N TYR A 109 -17.17 16.02 24.15
CA TYR A 109 -18.57 16.39 24.25
C TYR A 109 -18.79 16.84 25.69
N ASN A 110 -18.64 18.15 25.91
CA ASN A 110 -19.26 18.89 26.99
C ASN A 110 -20.73 19.11 26.63
#